data_AF-A0A329K6C4-F1
#
_entry.id   AF-A0A329K6C4-F1
#
_cell.length_a   1.000
_cell.length_b   1.000
_cell.length_c   1.000
_cell.angle_alpha   90.00
_cell.angle_beta   90.00
_cell.angle_gamma   90.00
#
_symmetry.space_group_name_H-M   'P 1'
#
loop_
_entity.id
_entity.type
_entity.pdbx_description
1 polymer ?
#
loop_
_entity_poly.entity_id
_entity_poly.type
_entity_poly.pdbx_seq_one_letter_code
_entity_poly.pdbx_strand_id
1 'polypeptide(L)'
;MAAVDAQFYWMSAKIPNDEFLLYAFDGEPADYPRAVERLCGRASAEPALTIRVKDRGRLRYPRWVPAAVTPEQVVRQELAHDSWDGVLAAVACLADDQLDIRRMAWRLHVFTPVRGIPGVAGPGTVAVLQVAHALADGARS
;
A
#
# COMPACT_ATOMS: atom_id res chain seq x y z
N MET A 1 17.90 10.96 -3.45
CA MET A 1 17.68 10.53 -2.06
C MET A 1 18.45 11.49 -1.19
N ALA A 2 17.72 12.39 -0.55
CA ALA A 2 18.27 13.40 0.32
C ALA A 2 18.66 12.78 1.67
N ALA A 3 19.48 13.48 2.46
CA ALA A 3 19.89 13.01 3.79
C ALA A 3 18.70 12.70 4.72
N VAL A 4 17.57 13.39 4.49
CA VAL A 4 16.31 13.20 5.21
C VAL A 4 15.70 11.80 4.97
N ASP A 5 15.78 11.27 3.75
CA ASP A 5 15.24 9.94 3.40
C ASP A 5 16.03 8.81 4.09
N ALA A 6 17.34 8.99 4.25
CA ALA A 6 18.20 8.02 4.94
C ALA A 6 17.92 7.97 6.44
N GLN A 7 17.62 9.13 7.04
CA GLN A 7 17.20 9.23 8.43
C GLN A 7 15.84 8.54 8.64
N PHE A 8 14.87 8.76 7.74
CA PHE A 8 13.56 8.10 7.83
C PHE A 8 13.64 6.58 7.61
N TYR A 9 14.49 6.08 6.71
CA TYR A 9 14.72 4.63 6.56
C TYR A 9 15.34 3.99 7.81
N TRP A 10 16.29 4.67 8.47
CA TRP A 10 16.89 4.16 9.71
C TRP A 10 15.96 4.28 10.92
N MET A 11 15.08 5.29 10.94
CA MET A 11 14.03 5.40 11.94
C MET A 11 12.88 4.43 11.68
N SER A 12 12.52 4.11 10.42
CA SER A 12 11.47 3.13 10.12
C SER A 12 11.88 1.70 10.48
N ALA A 13 13.19 1.42 10.45
CA ALA A 13 13.76 0.20 11.01
C ALA A 13 13.64 0.10 12.56
N LYS A 14 13.24 1.18 13.23
CA LYS A 14 13.11 1.32 14.69
C LYS A 14 11.68 1.68 15.15
N ILE A 15 10.88 2.32 14.30
CA ILE A 15 9.51 2.79 14.53
C ILE A 15 8.70 2.51 13.25
N PRO A 16 7.76 1.55 13.26
CA PRO A 16 6.80 1.33 12.18
C PRO A 16 6.20 2.66 11.72
N ASN A 17 6.27 3.00 10.42
CA ASN A 17 5.84 4.31 9.92
C ASN A 17 5.21 4.25 8.53
N ASP A 18 4.77 3.09 8.06
CA ASP A 18 3.98 3.03 6.84
C ASP A 18 2.73 3.91 6.95
N GLU A 19 2.43 4.65 5.89
CA GLU A 19 1.21 5.45 5.80
C GLU A 19 0.10 4.59 5.19
N PHE A 20 -1.11 4.73 5.75
CA PHE A 20 -2.30 4.01 5.31
C PHE A 20 -3.35 5.01 4.81
N LEU A 21 -3.62 4.98 3.50
CA LEU A 21 -4.65 5.80 2.87
C LEU A 21 -5.86 4.94 2.56
N LEU A 22 -7.03 5.31 3.09
CA LEU A 22 -8.27 4.53 2.96
C LEU A 22 -9.23 5.19 1.96
N TYR A 23 -9.67 4.43 0.98
CA TYR A 23 -10.64 4.84 -0.03
C TYR A 23 -11.85 3.90 -0.03
N ALA A 24 -13.04 4.47 0.03
CA ALA A 24 -14.29 3.71 -0.03
C ALA A 24 -15.04 4.01 -1.34
N PHE A 25 -15.59 2.97 -1.97
CA PHE A 25 -16.31 3.05 -3.23
C PHE A 25 -17.70 2.44 -3.08
N ASP A 26 -18.71 3.12 -3.61
CA ASP A 26 -20.07 2.59 -3.75
C ASP A 26 -20.08 1.58 -4.90
N GLY A 27 -20.23 0.30 -4.55
CA GLY A 27 -20.21 -0.83 -5.47
C GLY A 27 -18.95 -1.70 -5.42
N GLU A 28 -19.04 -2.83 -6.13
CA GLU A 28 -18.02 -3.86 -6.21
C GLU A 28 -17.46 -3.97 -7.63
N PRO A 29 -16.20 -4.41 -7.80
CA PRO A 29 -15.67 -4.75 -9.11
C PRO A 29 -16.51 -5.88 -9.72
N ALA A 30 -17.12 -5.64 -10.88
CA ALA A 30 -17.84 -6.68 -11.62
C ALA A 30 -16.93 -7.87 -11.99
N ASP A 31 -15.64 -7.59 -12.19
CA ASP A 31 -14.60 -8.57 -12.45
C ASP A 31 -13.34 -8.15 -11.66
N TYR A 32 -13.12 -8.80 -10.51
CA TYR A 32 -12.02 -8.48 -9.61
C TYR A 32 -10.64 -8.70 -10.26
N PRO A 33 -10.33 -9.88 -10.86
CA PRO A 33 -9.07 -10.08 -11.59
C PRO A 33 -8.79 -9.00 -12.62
N ARG A 34 -9.77 -8.65 -13.46
CA ARG A 34 -9.61 -7.60 -14.46
C ARG A 34 -9.41 -6.22 -13.86
N ALA A 35 -10.06 -5.92 -12.72
CA ALA A 35 -9.82 -4.68 -11.99
C ALA A 35 -8.38 -4.60 -11.47
N VAL A 36 -7.85 -5.70 -10.91
CA VAL A 36 -6.46 -5.81 -10.46
C VAL A 36 -5.48 -5.62 -11.61
N GLU A 37 -5.71 -6.26 -12.76
CA GLU A 37 -4.87 -6.09 -13.95
C GLU A 37 -4.82 -4.64 -14.41
N ARG A 38 -5.97 -3.96 -14.48
CA ARG A 38 -6.04 -2.54 -14.86
C ARG A 38 -5.34 -1.64 -13.85
N LEU A 39 -5.46 -1.96 -12.55
CA LEU A 39 -4.79 -1.22 -11.50
C LEU A 39 -3.26 -1.37 -11.61
N CYS A 40 -2.77 -2.60 -11.79
CA CYS A 40 -1.34 -2.87 -11.98
C CYS A 40 -0.80 -2.20 -13.25
N GLY A 41 -1.58 -2.20 -14.34
CA GLY A 41 -1.20 -1.51 -15.58
C GLY A 41 -1.08 0.01 -15.41
N ARG A 42 -2.00 0.63 -14.65
CA ARG A 42 -1.93 2.06 -14.31
C ARG A 42 -0.75 2.37 -13.38
N ALA A 43 -0.55 1.56 -12.35
CA ALA A 43 0.56 1.74 -11.43
C ALA A 43 1.92 1.58 -12.12
N SER A 44 2.02 0.66 -13.09
CA SER A 44 3.23 0.49 -13.91
C SER A 44 3.57 1.70 -14.78
N ALA A 45 2.58 2.55 -15.09
CA ALA A 45 2.79 3.77 -15.86
C ALA A 45 3.22 4.97 -14.99
N GLU A 46 3.17 4.84 -13.66
CA GLU A 46 3.56 5.88 -12.71
C GLU A 46 4.97 5.58 -12.15
N PRO A 47 6.00 6.37 -12.50
CA PRO A 47 7.36 6.17 -12.01
C PRO A 47 7.48 6.13 -10.48
N ALA A 48 6.61 6.85 -9.76
CA ALA A 48 6.53 6.79 -8.30
C ALA A 48 6.28 5.39 -7.75
N LEU A 49 5.49 4.59 -8.47
CA LEU A 49 4.99 3.30 -8.01
C LEU A 49 5.85 2.13 -8.53
N THR A 50 6.86 2.42 -9.36
CA THR A 50 7.76 1.45 -9.99
C THR A 50 9.17 1.48 -9.40
N ILE A 51 9.27 1.75 -8.09
CA ILE A 51 10.56 1.80 -7.39
C ILE A 51 10.54 1.02 -6.08
N ARG A 52 11.74 0.58 -5.67
CA ARG A 52 12.01 -0.02 -4.36
C ARG A 52 13.37 0.42 -3.85
N VAL A 53 13.66 0.19 -2.58
CA VAL A 53 14.99 0.44 -2.04
C VAL A 53 15.92 -0.73 -2.34
N LYS A 54 17.10 -0.42 -2.85
CA LYS A 54 18.24 -1.35 -2.87
C LYS A 54 19.21 -0.97 -1.76
N ASP A 55 19.28 -1.81 -0.75
CA ASP A 55 20.36 -1.74 0.24
C ASP A 55 21.70 -2.10 -0.43
N ARG A 56 22.73 -1.32 -0.14
CA ARG A 56 24.08 -1.46 -0.71
C ARG A 56 25.13 -1.79 0.36
N GLY A 57 24.68 -2.17 1.56
CA GLY A 57 25.52 -2.53 2.69
C GLY A 57 25.79 -1.34 3.61
N ARG A 58 26.36 -1.64 4.78
CA ARG A 58 26.47 -0.72 5.93
C ARG A 58 27.26 0.57 5.70
N LEU A 59 28.07 0.64 4.63
CA LEU A 59 28.95 1.76 4.32
C LEU A 59 28.43 2.63 3.16
N ARG A 60 27.24 2.34 2.63
CA ARG A 60 26.70 3.04 1.45
C ARG A 60 25.23 3.35 1.65
N TYR A 61 24.82 4.55 1.25
CA TYR A 61 23.42 4.93 1.30
C TYR A 61 22.55 4.00 0.44
N PRO A 62 21.35 3.63 0.93
CA PRO A 62 20.34 2.96 0.13
C PRO A 62 20.00 3.81 -1.11
N ARG A 63 19.52 3.17 -2.17
CA ARG A 63 19.09 3.88 -3.38
C ARG A 63 17.75 3.36 -3.86
N TRP A 64 16.91 4.27 -4.34
CA TRP A 64 15.75 3.92 -5.16
C TRP A 64 16.25 3.29 -6.46
N VAL A 65 15.69 2.13 -6.79
CA VAL A 65 15.92 1.43 -8.05
C VAL A 65 14.60 1.06 -8.68
N PRO A 66 14.53 0.94 -10.02
CA PRO A 66 13.32 0.45 -10.68
C PRO A 66 12.88 -0.93 -10.14
N ALA A 67 11.57 -1.10 -10.04
CA ALA A 67 10.90 -2.32 -9.67
C ALA A 67 9.62 -2.45 -10.49
N ALA A 68 9.37 -3.63 -11.05
CA ALA A 68 8.11 -3.89 -11.74
C ALA A 68 6.97 -3.91 -10.73
N VAL A 69 5.81 -3.39 -11.12
CA VAL A 69 4.57 -3.63 -10.36
C VAL A 69 4.11 -5.05 -10.64
N THR A 70 3.82 -5.79 -9.59
CA THR A 70 3.37 -7.17 -9.70
C THR A 70 2.01 -7.36 -9.01
N PRO A 71 1.19 -8.34 -9.44
CA PRO A 71 -0.13 -8.55 -8.84
C PRO A 71 -0.11 -8.83 -7.33
N GLU A 72 1.01 -9.31 -6.79
CA GLU A 72 1.21 -9.56 -5.35
C GLU A 72 1.20 -8.27 -4.52
N GLN A 73 1.30 -7.09 -5.16
CA GLN A 73 1.09 -5.80 -4.50
C GLN A 73 -0.39 -5.47 -4.29
N VAL A 74 -1.33 -6.25 -4.85
CA VAL A 74 -2.77 -6.07 -4.67
C VAL A 74 -3.33 -7.30 -3.96
N VAL A 75 -3.57 -7.15 -2.66
CA VAL A 75 -4.02 -8.25 -1.79
C VAL A 75 -5.51 -8.10 -1.53
N ARG A 76 -6.29 -9.12 -1.91
CA ARG A 76 -7.67 -9.22 -1.45
C ARG A 76 -7.65 -9.68 0.01
N GLN A 77 -8.27 -8.91 0.89
CA GLN A 77 -8.40 -9.28 2.29
C GLN A 77 -9.70 -10.04 2.53
N GLU A 78 -9.61 -11.12 3.29
CA GLU A 78 -10.77 -11.86 3.76
C GLU A 78 -11.13 -11.34 5.16
N LEU A 79 -12.39 -10.94 5.33
CA LEU A 79 -12.93 -10.55 6.62
C LEU A 79 -13.81 -11.67 7.17
N ALA A 80 -13.76 -11.89 8.49
CA ALA A 80 -14.70 -12.77 9.16
C ALA A 80 -16.16 -12.27 9.01
N HIS A 81 -16.32 -10.95 8.96
CA HIS A 81 -17.59 -10.27 8.69
C HIS A 81 -17.36 -9.18 7.65
N ASP A 82 -18.20 -9.13 6.62
CA ASP A 82 -18.13 -8.15 5.53
C ASP A 82 -18.60 -6.76 5.96
N SER A 83 -18.22 -6.30 7.16
CA SER A 83 -18.67 -5.03 7.74
C SER A 83 -17.60 -3.94 7.70
N TRP A 84 -18.04 -2.69 7.70
CA TRP A 84 -17.19 -1.52 7.84
C TRP A 84 -16.29 -1.58 9.09
N ASP A 85 -16.84 -1.97 10.26
CA ASP A 85 -16.05 -2.13 11.48
C ASP A 85 -15.00 -3.23 11.37
N GLY A 86 -15.32 -4.31 10.63
CA GLY A 86 -14.38 -5.38 10.31
C GLY A 86 -13.19 -4.88 9.47
N VAL A 87 -13.44 -3.98 8.51
CA VAL A 87 -12.39 -3.31 7.76
C VAL A 87 -11.52 -2.46 8.67
N LEU A 88 -12.11 -1.62 9.52
CA LEU A 88 -11.35 -0.76 10.43
C LEU A 88 -10.48 -1.56 11.40
N ALA A 89 -11.01 -2.66 11.93
CA ALA A 89 -10.25 -3.59 12.77
C ALA A 89 -9.09 -4.25 12.00
N ALA A 90 -9.34 -4.71 10.76
CA ALA A 90 -8.29 -5.28 9.92
C ALA A 90 -7.20 -4.26 9.60
N VAL A 91 -7.56 -3.00 9.31
CA VAL A 91 -6.60 -1.91 9.07
C VAL A 91 -5.77 -1.61 10.30
N ALA A 92 -6.36 -1.62 11.50
CA ALA A 92 -5.61 -1.48 12.74
C ALA A 92 -4.55 -2.58 12.90
N CYS A 93 -4.86 -3.82 12.52
CA CYS A 93 -3.89 -4.93 12.53
C CYS A 93 -2.81 -4.81 11.43
N LEU A 94 -3.07 -4.13 10.31
CA LEU A 94 -2.04 -3.91 9.27
C LEU A 94 -0.88 -3.07 9.76
N ALA A 95 -1.07 -2.24 10.79
CA ALA A 95 0.02 -1.48 11.40
C ALA A 95 1.13 -2.40 11.95
N ASP A 96 0.80 -3.64 12.31
CA ASP A 96 1.78 -4.63 12.76
C ASP A 96 2.51 -5.35 11.61
N ASP A 97 2.03 -5.23 10.35
CA ASP A 97 2.62 -5.85 9.15
C ASP A 97 3.22 -4.78 8.21
N GLN A 98 4.38 -4.24 8.61
CA GLN A 98 5.09 -3.21 7.85
C GLN A 98 5.71 -3.76 6.55
N LEU A 99 5.77 -2.93 5.51
CA LEU A 99 6.37 -3.29 4.23
C LEU A 99 7.89 -3.47 4.35
N ASP A 100 8.40 -4.54 3.74
CA ASP A 100 9.80 -4.56 3.35
C ASP A 100 9.98 -3.72 2.09
N ILE A 101 10.37 -2.45 2.28
CA ILE A 101 10.65 -1.46 1.22
C ILE A 101 11.69 -1.92 0.20
N ARG A 102 12.48 -2.96 0.53
CA ARG A 102 13.44 -3.58 -0.39
C ARG A 102 12.78 -4.52 -1.38
N ARG A 103 11.57 -4.99 -1.09
CA ARG A 103 10.74 -5.84 -1.96
C ARG A 103 9.73 -5.00 -2.72
N MET A 104 8.94 -4.19 -2.02
CA MET A 104 7.92 -3.31 -2.60
C MET A 104 7.77 -2.07 -1.73
N ALA A 105 7.59 -0.91 -2.35
CA ALA A 105 7.44 0.36 -1.62
C ALA A 105 5.97 0.67 -1.27
N TRP A 106 5.03 -0.09 -1.82
CA TRP A 106 3.60 0.06 -1.57
C TRP A 106 2.87 -1.28 -1.77
N ARG A 107 1.71 -1.40 -1.12
CA ARG A 107 0.76 -2.51 -1.27
C ARG A 107 -0.66 -1.96 -1.15
N LEU A 108 -1.58 -2.48 -1.95
CA LEU A 108 -2.99 -2.16 -1.89
C LEU A 108 -3.76 -3.35 -1.30
N HIS A 109 -4.46 -3.12 -0.20
CA HIS A 109 -5.36 -4.08 0.41
C HIS A 109 -6.78 -3.78 -0.02
N VAL A 110 -7.47 -4.75 -0.62
CA VAL A 110 -8.83 -4.58 -1.13
C VAL A 110 -9.79 -5.46 -0.34
N PHE A 111 -10.81 -4.81 0.22
CA PHE A 111 -11.91 -5.43 0.95
C PHE A 111 -13.18 -5.31 0.09
N THR A 112 -13.75 -6.44 -0.32
CA THR A 112 -15.01 -6.49 -1.09
C THR A 112 -15.66 -7.88 -0.98
N PRO A 113 -16.98 -7.99 -0.75
CA PRO A 113 -17.90 -6.89 -0.41
C PRO A 113 -17.64 -6.30 0.98
N VAL A 114 -18.06 -5.05 1.19
CA VAL A 114 -18.13 -4.41 2.52
C VAL A 114 -19.49 -3.71 2.69
N ARG A 115 -20.17 -3.97 3.79
CA ARG A 115 -21.49 -3.43 4.16
C ARG A 115 -21.36 -2.40 5.26
N GLY A 116 -22.29 -1.45 5.28
CA GLY A 116 -22.36 -0.40 6.30
C GLY A 116 -21.28 0.68 6.16
N ILE A 117 -20.69 0.82 4.96
CA ILE A 117 -19.79 1.94 4.67
C ILE A 117 -20.59 3.25 4.78
N PRO A 118 -20.11 4.26 5.52
CA PRO A 118 -20.79 5.55 5.62
C PRO A 118 -21.06 6.18 4.25
N GLY A 119 -22.33 6.51 3.98
CA GLY A 119 -22.75 7.12 2.70
C GLY A 119 -23.00 6.14 1.55
N VAL A 120 -22.86 4.84 1.76
CA VAL A 120 -23.12 3.79 0.77
C VAL A 120 -24.34 2.97 1.20
N ALA A 121 -25.32 2.81 0.31
CA ALA A 121 -26.57 2.09 0.61
C ALA A 121 -26.44 0.57 0.45
N GLY A 122 -25.57 0.12 -0.45
CA GLY A 122 -25.35 -1.28 -0.79
C GLY A 122 -24.02 -1.84 -0.30
N PRO A 123 -23.60 -3.02 -0.80
CA PRO A 123 -22.21 -3.46 -0.66
C PRO A 123 -21.30 -2.54 -1.47
N GLY A 124 -20.14 -2.21 -0.89
CA GLY A 124 -19.09 -1.43 -1.52
C GLY A 124 -17.74 -2.09 -1.43
N THR A 125 -16.73 -1.35 -1.88
CA THR A 125 -15.33 -1.76 -1.85
C THR A 125 -14.53 -0.78 -1.02
N VAL A 126 -13.66 -1.28 -0.15
CA VAL A 126 -12.67 -0.45 0.53
C VAL A 126 -11.28 -0.84 0.04
N ALA A 127 -10.51 0.15 -0.41
CA ALA A 127 -9.13 -0.02 -0.82
C ALA A 127 -8.23 0.76 0.13
N VAL A 128 -7.27 0.08 0.74
CA VAL A 128 -6.32 0.65 1.70
C VAL A 128 -4.94 0.57 1.09
N LEU A 129 -4.38 1.72 0.73
CA LEU A 129 -3.02 1.83 0.23
C LEU A 129 -2.08 1.95 1.43
N GLN A 130 -1.28 0.91 1.64
CA GLN A 130 -0.12 0.93 2.53
C GLN A 130 1.09 1.39 1.71
N VAL A 131 1.76 2.43 2.16
CA VAL A 131 2.95 2.97 1.48
C VAL A 131 4.05 3.21 2.49
N ALA A 132 5.28 2.85 2.12
CA ALA A 132 6.42 3.12 2.98
C ALA A 132 6.59 4.65 3.14
N HIS A 133 6.76 5.14 4.38
CA HIS A 133 6.88 6.58 4.66
C HIS A 133 7.88 7.30 3.76
N ALA A 134 9.03 6.66 3.48
CA ALA A 134 10.08 7.23 2.64
C ALA A 134 9.62 7.45 1.18
N LEU A 135 8.59 6.73 0.72
CA LEU A 135 7.95 6.96 -0.56
C LEU A 135 6.86 8.04 -0.47
N ALA A 136 6.14 8.13 0.65
CA ALA A 136 5.09 9.12 0.88
C ALA A 136 5.64 10.55 1.06
N ASP A 137 6.64 10.72 1.92
CA ASP A 137 7.21 12.03 2.30
C ASP A 137 8.52 12.36 1.57
N GLY A 138 9.03 11.44 0.75
CA GLY A 138 10.26 11.60 -0.01
C GLY A 138 10.15 12.75 -1.01
N ALA A 139 10.51 13.96 -0.59
CA ALA A 139 10.69 15.11 -1.46
C ALA A 139 11.69 14.72 -2.57
N ARG A 140 11.17 14.60 -3.80
CA ARG A 140 11.95 14.27 -4.98
C ARG A 140 12.76 15.49 -5.40
N SER A 141 13.88 15.73 -4.72
CA SER A 141 14.93 16.66 -5.16
C SER A 141 15.83 16.01 -6.20
#